data_AF-A0A2X2BYP6-F1
#
_entry.id   AF-A0A2X2BYP6-F1
#
_cell.length_a   1.000
_cell.length_b   1.000
_cell.length_c   1.000
_cell.angle_alpha   90.00
_cell.angle_beta   90.00
_cell.angle_gamma   90.00
#
_symmetry.space_group_name_H-M   'P 1'
#
loop_
_entity.id
_entity.type
_entity.pdbx_description
1 polymer ?
#
loop_
_entity_poly.entity_id
_entity_poly.type
_entity_poly.pdbx_seq_one_letter_code
_entity_poly.pdbx_strand_id
1 'polypeptide(L)' 'MVAEQKNGQIMHRLASLLPGTEVSLTDKYGLSGDDMEALAFAWLAARTMANEPGNLPSVTGASRETILGAIYPTNPR' A
#
# COMPACT_ATOMS: atom_id res chain seq x y z
N MET A 1 -14.81 6.93 3.51
CA MET A 1 -13.53 6.65 4.21
C MET A 1 -13.01 7.99 4.69
N VAL A 2 -12.71 8.10 5.97
CA VAL A 2 -12.24 9.34 6.59
C VAL A 2 -10.76 9.49 6.24
N ALA A 3 -10.33 10.68 5.82
CA ALA A 3 -8.94 10.96 5.47
C ALA A 3 -8.06 10.93 6.73
N GLU A 4 -7.63 9.73 7.16
CA GLU A 4 -6.78 9.54 8.33
C GLU A 4 -5.46 10.30 8.23
N GLN A 5 -4.95 10.50 7.00
CA GLN A 5 -3.72 11.24 6.74
C GLN A 5 -3.82 12.75 7.04
N LYS A 6 -5.03 13.33 7.10
CA LYS A 6 -5.22 14.80 7.19
C LYS A 6 -5.36 15.31 8.64
N ASN A 7 -5.13 14.46 9.65
CA ASN A 7 -5.17 14.91 11.04
C ASN A 7 -3.90 15.72 11.39
N GLY A 8 -4.01 17.04 11.32
CA GLY A 8 -2.90 17.95 11.58
C GLY A 8 -2.24 17.79 12.96
N GLN A 9 -2.98 17.38 13.99
CA GLN A 9 -2.40 17.15 15.32
C GLN A 9 -1.51 15.91 15.35
N ILE A 10 -1.94 14.82 14.71
CA ILE A 10 -1.15 13.59 14.59
C ILE A 10 0.11 13.86 13.78
N MET A 11 -0.02 14.56 12.64
CA MET A 11 1.12 14.89 11.77
C MET A 11 2.15 15.76 12.50
N HIS A 12 1.71 16.78 13.24
CA HIS A 12 2.60 17.63 14.03
C HIS A 12 3.32 16.85 15.14
N ARG A 13 2.61 15.94 15.82
CA ARG A 13 3.19 15.11 16.87
C ARG A 13 4.20 14.10 16.31
N LEU A 14 3.91 13.49 15.16
CA LEU A 14 4.86 12.60 14.46
C LEU A 14 6.13 13.35 14.06
N ALA A 15 6.00 14.53 13.45
CA ALA A 15 7.15 15.36 13.08
C ALA A 15 8.01 15.75 14.29
N SER A 16 7.37 16.07 15.43
CA SER A 16 8.07 16.42 16.67
C SER A 16 8.83 15.24 17.29
N LEU A 17 8.31 14.02 17.15
CA LEU A 17 8.91 12.80 17.70
C LEU A 17 9.99 12.18 16.81
N LEU A 18 10.10 12.63 15.55
CA LEU A 18 11.06 12.11 14.57
C LEU A 18 12.01 13.23 14.08
N PRO A 19 12.84 13.82 14.95
CA PRO A 19 13.75 14.89 14.56
C PRO A 19 14.72 14.40 13.48
N GLY A 20 14.88 15.21 12.43
CA GLY A 20 15.73 14.88 11.28
C GLY A 20 15.06 14.00 10.21
N THR A 21 13.80 13.59 10.39
CA THR A 21 13.01 12.87 9.37
C THR A 21 11.88 13.76 8.88
N GLU A 22 11.74 13.91 7.55
CA GLU A 22 10.62 14.65 6.98
C GLU A 22 9.33 13.83 7.08
N VAL A 23 8.30 14.40 7.72
CA VAL A 23 6.95 13.83 7.77
C VAL A 23 6.06 14.63 6.82
N SER A 24 5.52 13.99 5.78
CA SER A 24 4.71 14.64 4.75
C SER A 24 3.57 13.73 4.25
N LEU A 25 2.57 14.33 3.61
CA LEU A 25 1.48 13.60 2.97
C LEU A 25 1.97 12.95 1.68
N THR A 26 1.38 11.80 1.35
CA THR A 26 1.73 11.07 0.13
C THR A 26 1.30 11.84 -1.13
N ASP A 27 0.31 12.74 -1.01
CA ASP A 27 -0.13 13.67 -2.05
C ASP A 27 1.03 14.51 -2.61
N LYS A 28 2.05 14.82 -1.79
CA LYS A 28 3.27 15.52 -2.21
C LYS A 28 4.02 14.77 -3.32
N TYR A 29 3.86 13.46 -3.38
CA TYR A 29 4.51 12.57 -4.35
C TYR A 29 3.57 12.12 -5.48
N GLY A 30 2.44 12.81 -5.67
CA GLY A 30 1.49 12.52 -6.74
C GLY A 30 0.59 11.30 -6.47
N LEU A 31 0.57 10.80 -5.24
CA LEU A 31 -0.27 9.67 -4.83
C LEU A 31 -1.22 10.12 -3.72
N SER A 32 -2.50 10.22 -4.08
CA SER A 32 -3.59 10.43 -3.13
C SER A 32 -3.52 9.39 -2.02
N GLY A 33 -3.41 9.84 -0.77
CA GLY A 33 -3.38 8.96 0.39
C GLY A 33 -4.64 8.12 0.53
N ASP A 34 -5.79 8.65 0.09
CA ASP A 34 -7.09 7.98 0.15
C ASP A 34 -7.18 6.81 -0.85
N ASP A 35 -6.39 6.83 -1.93
CA ASP A 35 -6.39 5.81 -2.98
C ASP A 35 -5.28 4.76 -2.81
N MET A 36 -4.36 4.97 -1.85
CA MET A 36 -3.14 4.16 -1.72
C MET A 36 -3.42 2.67 -1.56
N GLU A 37 -4.38 2.30 -0.72
CA GLU A 37 -4.74 0.90 -0.49
C GLU A 37 -5.38 0.26 -1.73
N ALA A 38 -6.25 1.00 -2.43
CA ALA A 38 -6.88 0.52 -3.66
C ALA A 38 -5.83 0.28 -4.76
N LEU A 39 -4.87 1.20 -4.91
CA LEU A 39 -3.73 1.05 -5.81
C LEU A 39 -2.86 -0.15 -5.44
N ALA A 40 -2.65 -0.41 -4.16
CA ALA A 40 -1.90 -1.59 -3.70
C ALA A 40 -2.58 -2.90 -4.13
N PHE A 41 -3.91 -3.00 -4.04
CA PHE A 41 -4.64 -4.17 -4.55
C PHE A 41 -4.58 -4.29 -6.07
N ALA A 42 -4.70 -3.19 -6.81
CA ALA A 42 -4.55 -3.20 -8.27
C ALA A 42 -3.16 -3.68 -8.69
N TRP A 43 -2.11 -3.23 -7.97
CA TRP A 43 -0.75 -3.69 -8.18
C TRP A 43 -0.57 -5.19 -7.85
N LEU A 44 -1.17 -5.68 -6.76
CA LEU A 44 -1.14 -7.11 -6.44
C LEU A 44 -1.83 -7.97 -7.51
N ALA A 45 -2.94 -7.49 -8.09
CA ALA A 45 -3.57 -8.15 -9.22
C ALA A 45 -2.63 -8.20 -10.44
N ALA A 46 -1.93 -7.11 -10.76
CA ALA A 46 -0.94 -7.08 -11.83
C ALA A 46 0.21 -8.08 -11.61
N ARG A 47 0.74 -8.18 -10.39
CA ARG A 47 1.75 -9.18 -10.01
C ARG A 47 1.24 -10.62 -10.18
N THR A 48 0.00 -10.86 -9.78
CA THR A 48 -0.67 -12.16 -9.98
C THR A 48 -0.75 -12.54 -11.45
N MET A 49 -1.18 -11.61 -12.30
CA MET A 49 -1.29 -11.82 -13.75
C MET A 49 0.08 -12.02 -14.42
N ALA A 50 1.14 -11.38 -13.90
CA ALA A 50 2.52 -11.55 -14.36
C ALA A 50 3.20 -12.80 -13.78
N ASN A 51 2.51 -13.57 -12.91
CA ASN A 51 3.06 -14.72 -12.20
C ASN A 51 4.29 -14.37 -11.33
N GLU A 52 4.24 -13.20 -10.69
CA GLU A 52 5.32 -12.67 -9.84
C GLU A 52 4.89 -12.59 -8.36
N PRO A 53 5.82 -12.72 -7.40
CA PRO A 53 5.49 -12.66 -5.98
C PRO A 53 4.81 -11.36 -5.54
N GLY A 54 3.78 -11.45 -4.71
CA GLY A 54 3.09 -10.28 -4.15
C GLY A 54 3.48 -9.95 -2.71
N ASN A 55 4.11 -10.89 -2.00
CA ASN A 55 4.56 -10.70 -0.62
C ASN A 55 6.05 -10.39 -0.54
N LEU A 56 6.44 -9.82 0.60
CA LEU A 56 7.83 -9.75 1.03
C LEU A 56 7.99 -10.55 2.33
N PRO A 57 8.74 -11.67 2.33
CA PRO A 57 8.91 -12.54 3.51
C PRO A 57 9.42 -11.81 4.75
N SER A 58 10.34 -10.85 4.61
CA SER A 58 10.87 -10.07 5.74
C SER A 58 9.81 -9.20 6.42
N VAL A 59 8.70 -8.87 5.72
CA VAL A 59 7.56 -8.13 6.28
C VAL A 59 6.50 -9.08 6.82
N THR A 60 6.22 -10.18 6.11
CA THR A 60 5.10 -11.08 6.40
C THR A 60 5.43 -12.26 7.32
N GLY A 61 6.72 -12.59 7.48
CA GLY A 61 7.18 -13.81 8.16
C GLY A 61 6.95 -15.09 7.36
N ALA A 62 6.51 -15.01 6.10
CA ALA A 62 6.33 -16.18 5.24
C ALA A 62 7.68 -16.90 5.00
N SER A 63 7.63 -18.22 4.80
CA SER A 63 8.86 -19.00 4.56
C SER A 63 9.52 -18.74 3.20
N ARG A 64 8.80 -18.11 2.26
CA ARG A 64 9.26 -17.80 0.91
C ARG A 64 8.43 -16.71 0.26
N GLU A 65 8.96 -16.15 -0.81
CA GLU A 65 8.20 -15.33 -1.77
C GLU A 65 7.11 -16.19 -2.44
N THR A 66 5.94 -15.61 -2.67
CA THR A 66 4.74 -16.30 -3.13
C THR A 66 3.83 -15.34 -3.89
N ILE A 67 3.25 -15.84 -4.98
CA ILE A 67 2.20 -15.14 -5.73
C ILE A 67 0.96 -15.08 -4.84
N LEU A 68 0.42 -13.87 -4.63
CA LEU A 68 -0.76 -13.67 -3.81
C LEU A 68 -2.02 -13.64 -4.67
N GLY A 69 -3.17 -14.02 -4.10
CA GLY A 69 -4.46 -13.96 -4.78
C GLY A 69 -4.76 -15.17 -5.67
N ALA A 70 -5.86 -15.06 -6.42
CA ALA A 70 -6.34 -16.06 -7.36
C ALA A 70 -7.07 -15.37 -8.52
N ILE A 71 -6.98 -15.94 -9.72
CA ILE A 71 -7.67 -15.43 -10.90
C ILE A 71 -9.04 -16.10 -10.97
N TYR A 72 -10.09 -15.27 -10.98
CA TYR A 72 -11.47 -15.70 -11.22
C TYR A 72 -11.86 -15.19 -12.61
N PRO A 73 -11.81 -16.04 -13.65
CA PRO A 73 -12.18 -15.63 -15.00
C PRO A 73 -13.62 -15.15 -15.04
N THR A 74 -13.89 -14.13 -15.83
CA THR A 74 -15.26 -13.74 -16.14
C THR A 74 -15.94 -14.89 -16.88
N ASN A 75 -17.18 -15.21 -16.52
CA ASN A 75 -17.98 -16.12 -17.33
C ASN A 75 -18.32 -15.39 -18.63
N PRO A 76 -17.90 -15.88 -19.81
CA PRO A 76 -18.12 -15.18 -21.07
C PRO A 76 -19.55 -15.31 -21.61
N ARG A 77 -20.52 -15.68 -20.75
CA ARG A 77 -21.93 -15.88 -21.11
C ARG A 77 -22.75 -14.63 -20.86
#